data_AF-A0A970RSX6-F1
#
_entry.id   AF-A0A970RSX6-F1
#
_cell.length_a   1.000
_cell.length_b   1.000
_cell.length_c   1.000
_cell.angle_alpha   90.00
_cell.angle_beta   90.00
_cell.angle_gamma   90.00
#
_symmetry.space_group_name_H-M   'P 1'
#
loop_
_entity.id
_entity.type
_entity.pdbx_description
1 polymer ?
#
loop_
_entity_poly.entity_id
_entity_poly.type
_entity_poly.pdbx_seq_one_letter_code
_entity_poly.pdbx_strand_id
1 'polypeptide(L)'
;MRFTGPLRINPKIVILSLIVLIITICMAIPAYIISNYHHNFVISELQKRAEGIAASIAIQLQHAAPSYKNLLVYDTAKELPPDDYEFYQKMNHSLSLTMAETHADYIYTEQWIDEATIAYILDGTDPAGDDFSSLKERDVMDTIERNAFLNQTTAS
;
A
#
# COMPACT_ATOMS: atom_id res chain seq x y z
N MET A 1 58.63 4.55 -26.73
CA MET A 1 59.31 3.47 -26.00
C MET A 1 58.24 2.42 -25.64
N ARG A 2 58.20 1.29 -26.35
CA ARG A 2 57.19 0.23 -26.13
C ARG A 2 57.65 -0.69 -25.01
N PHE A 3 56.98 -0.66 -23.86
CA PHE A 3 57.13 -1.67 -22.82
C PHE A 3 56.37 -2.93 -23.24
N THR A 4 57.03 -3.81 -23.97
CA THR A 4 56.55 -5.18 -24.25
C THR A 4 57.58 -6.16 -23.69
N GLY A 5 57.62 -6.29 -22.37
CA GLY A 5 58.27 -7.42 -21.68
C GLY A 5 57.20 -8.45 -21.32
N PRO A 6 57.46 -9.76 -21.42
CA PRO A 6 56.47 -10.78 -21.06
C PRO A 6 56.18 -10.67 -19.56
N LEU A 7 54.90 -10.47 -19.19
CA LEU A 7 54.46 -10.61 -17.81
C LEU A 7 54.81 -12.04 -17.36
N ARG A 8 55.83 -12.20 -16.51
CA ARG A 8 56.09 -13.47 -15.82
C ARG A 8 55.05 -13.61 -14.72
N ILE A 9 53.85 -14.03 -15.10
CA ILE A 9 52.75 -14.25 -14.16
C ILE A 9 53.09 -15.49 -13.33
N ASN A 10 53.16 -15.34 -12.01
CA ASN A 10 53.36 -16.47 -11.11
C ASN A 10 52.11 -17.36 -11.14
N PRO A 11 52.21 -18.65 -11.52
CA PRO A 11 51.05 -19.52 -11.67
C PRO A 11 50.26 -19.66 -10.36
N LYS A 12 50.91 -19.51 -9.20
CA LYS A 12 50.24 -19.53 -7.89
C LYS A 12 49.28 -18.36 -7.70
N ILE A 13 49.62 -17.18 -8.22
CA ILE A 13 48.76 -15.99 -8.14
C ILE A 13 47.53 -16.15 -9.04
N VAL A 14 47.72 -16.70 -10.26
CA VAL A 14 46.61 -16.99 -11.17
C VAL A 14 45.61 -17.97 -10.55
N ILE A 15 46.11 -19.05 -9.95
CA ILE A 15 45.26 -20.05 -9.30
C ILE A 15 44.50 -19.43 -8.12
N LEU A 16 45.16 -18.63 -7.29
CA LEU A 16 44.51 -17.94 -6.17
C LEU A 16 43.41 -16.99 -6.64
N SER A 17 43.69 -16.16 -7.66
CA SER A 17 42.69 -15.26 -8.25
C SER A 17 41.50 -16.01 -8.84
N LEU A 18 41.73 -17.17 -9.46
CA LEU A 18 40.66 -18.02 -10.00
C LEU A 18 39.78 -18.60 -8.90
N ILE A 19 40.37 -19.05 -7.79
CA ILE A 19 39.63 -19.55 -6.62
C ILE A 19 38.76 -18.44 -6.03
N VAL A 20 39.31 -17.24 -5.85
CA VAL A 20 38.54 -16.09 -5.34
C VAL A 20 37.38 -15.75 -6.27
N LEU A 21 37.61 -15.73 -7.59
CA LEU A 21 36.56 -15.47 -8.57
C LEU A 21 35.42 -16.51 -8.49
N ILE A 22 35.76 -17.79 -8.37
CA ILE A 22 34.78 -18.87 -8.23
C ILE A 22 33.98 -18.69 -6.94
N ILE A 23 34.63 -18.41 -5.82
CA ILE A 23 33.95 -18.18 -4.53
C ILE A 23 33.00 -16.98 -4.63
N THR A 24 33.43 -15.88 -5.26
CA THR A 24 32.57 -14.70 -5.47
C THR A 24 31.34 -15.02 -6.31
N ILE A 25 31.49 -15.77 -7.41
CA ILE A 25 30.37 -16.19 -8.24
C ILE A 25 29.43 -17.12 -7.46
N CYS A 26 29.99 -18.08 -6.71
CA CYS A 26 29.22 -18.99 -5.87
C CYS A 26 28.43 -18.27 -4.77
N MET A 27 28.92 -17.14 -4.25
CA MET A 27 28.22 -16.32 -3.25
C MET A 27 27.21 -15.34 -3.87
N ALA A 28 27.45 -14.90 -5.11
CA ALA A 28 26.54 -13.98 -5.80
C ALA A 28 25.17 -14.62 -6.10
N ILE A 29 25.13 -15.91 -6.44
CA ILE A 29 23.90 -16.66 -6.73
C ILE A 29 22.94 -16.69 -5.52
N PRO A 30 23.33 -17.20 -4.33
CA PRO A 30 22.46 -17.21 -3.17
C PRO A 30 22.11 -15.79 -2.70
N ALA A 31 23.03 -14.82 -2.80
CA ALA A 31 22.73 -13.43 -2.47
C ALA A 31 21.62 -12.85 -3.37
N TYR A 32 21.68 -13.11 -4.68
CA TYR A 32 20.65 -12.68 -5.63
C TYR A 32 19.29 -13.33 -5.34
N ILE A 33 19.29 -14.65 -5.10
CA ILE A 33 18.09 -15.40 -4.73
C ILE A 33 17.47 -14.81 -3.47
N ILE A 34 18.24 -14.68 -2.38
CA ILE A 34 17.76 -14.14 -1.11
C ILE A 34 17.17 -12.74 -1.31
N SER A 35 17.86 -11.85 -2.02
CA SER A 35 17.37 -10.49 -2.27
C SER A 35 16.03 -10.47 -3.01
N ASN A 36 15.91 -11.23 -4.10
CA ASN A 36 14.72 -11.20 -4.94
C ASN A 36 13.53 -11.91 -4.27
N TYR A 37 13.78 -13.06 -3.62
CA TYR A 37 12.73 -13.77 -2.89
C TYR A 37 12.27 -13.01 -1.64
N HIS A 38 13.17 -12.36 -0.89
CA HIS A 38 12.75 -11.52 0.25
C HIS A 38 11.89 -10.36 -0.22
N HIS A 39 12.30 -9.66 -1.28
CA HIS A 39 11.53 -8.52 -1.78
C HIS A 39 10.11 -8.94 -2.19
N ASN A 40 9.99 -9.98 -3.01
CA ASN A 40 8.69 -10.47 -3.46
C ASN A 40 7.85 -11.05 -2.32
N PHE A 41 8.48 -11.73 -1.35
CA PHE A 41 7.80 -12.26 -0.18
C PHE A 41 7.23 -11.14 0.68
N VAL A 42 8.02 -10.11 0.98
CA VAL A 42 7.56 -8.96 1.78
C VAL A 42 6.42 -8.23 1.07
N ILE A 43 6.55 -7.97 -0.23
CA ILE A 43 5.47 -7.34 -1.01
C ILE A 43 4.20 -8.20 -0.98
N SER A 44 4.31 -9.50 -1.25
CA SER A 44 3.15 -10.40 -1.26
C SER A 44 2.47 -10.48 0.11
N GLU A 45 3.24 -10.49 1.19
CA GLU A 45 2.70 -10.53 2.55
C GLU A 45 1.99 -9.22 2.91
N LEU A 46 2.56 -8.07 2.55
CA LEU A 46 1.92 -6.77 2.73
C LEU A 46 0.63 -6.66 1.94
N GLN A 47 0.61 -7.14 0.70
CA GLN A 47 -0.59 -7.17 -0.15
C GLN A 47 -1.70 -8.02 0.48
N LYS A 48 -1.39 -9.26 0.91
CA LYS A 48 -2.38 -10.12 1.57
C LYS A 48 -2.92 -9.51 2.85
N ARG A 49 -2.07 -8.83 3.62
CA ARG A 49 -2.48 -8.13 4.84
C ARG A 49 -3.44 -6.98 4.52
N ALA A 50 -3.10 -6.16 3.53
CA ALA A 50 -3.96 -5.07 3.07
C ALA A 50 -5.32 -5.59 2.56
N GLU A 51 -5.32 -6.65 1.76
CA GLU A 51 -6.55 -7.32 1.29
C GLU A 51 -7.39 -7.85 2.45
N GLY A 52 -6.77 -8.47 3.46
CA GLY A 52 -7.48 -8.96 4.64
C GLY A 52 -8.13 -7.84 5.46
N ILE A 53 -7.43 -6.71 5.64
CA ILE A 53 -7.96 -5.52 6.32
C ILE A 53 -9.14 -4.94 5.52
N ALA A 54 -8.95 -4.73 4.22
CA ALA A 54 -9.99 -4.20 3.33
C ALA A 54 -11.24 -5.10 3.32
N ALA A 55 -11.07 -6.42 3.25
CA ALA A 55 -12.18 -7.37 3.30
C ALA A 55 -12.94 -7.31 4.64
N SER A 56 -12.23 -7.20 5.77
CA SER A 56 -12.87 -7.08 7.09
C SER A 56 -13.68 -5.79 7.21
N ILE A 57 -13.13 -4.67 6.73
CA ILE A 57 -13.82 -3.37 6.74
C ILE A 57 -15.03 -3.42 5.81
N ALA A 58 -14.90 -4.01 4.62
CA ALA A 58 -16.01 -4.19 3.70
C ALA A 58 -17.16 -4.98 4.33
N ILE A 59 -16.86 -6.06 5.06
CA ILE A 59 -17.86 -6.83 5.82
C ILE A 59 -18.52 -5.98 6.91
N GLN A 60 -17.71 -5.23 7.68
CA GLN A 60 -18.22 -4.33 8.72
C GLN A 60 -19.18 -3.28 8.14
N LEU A 61 -18.79 -2.64 7.04
CA LEU A 61 -19.62 -1.65 6.33
C LEU A 61 -20.86 -2.29 5.70
N GLN A 62 -20.78 -3.54 5.24
CA GLN A 62 -21.94 -4.26 4.71
C GLN A 62 -23.01 -4.48 5.79
N HIS A 63 -22.60 -4.80 7.02
CA HIS A 63 -23.53 -4.89 8.16
C HIS A 63 -24.15 -3.54 8.54
N ALA A 64 -23.44 -2.44 8.27
CA ALA A 64 -23.91 -1.06 8.52
C ALA A 64 -24.35 -0.33 7.23
N ALA A 65 -24.65 -1.07 6.16
CA ALA A 65 -24.83 -0.49 4.82
C ALA A 65 -25.91 0.61 4.75
N PRO A 66 -27.06 0.52 5.44
CA PRO A 66 -28.05 1.60 5.43
C PRO A 66 -27.48 2.93 5.95
N SER A 67 -26.83 2.91 7.12
CA SER A 67 -26.23 4.10 7.73
C SER A 67 -25.06 4.64 6.89
N TYR A 68 -24.23 3.75 6.33
CA TYR A 68 -23.15 4.17 5.43
C TYR A 68 -23.67 4.88 4.18
N LYS A 69 -24.78 4.41 3.60
CA LYS A 69 -25.41 5.05 2.44
C LYS A 69 -25.94 6.45 2.75
N ASN A 70 -26.41 6.70 3.98
CA ASN A 70 -26.87 8.04 4.39
C ASN A 70 -25.73 9.06 4.32
N LEU A 71 -24.49 8.66 4.62
CA LEU A 71 -23.32 9.55 4.53
C LEU A 71 -23.06 10.04 3.10
N LEU A 72 -23.48 9.28 2.08
CA LEU A 72 -23.29 9.66 0.68
C LEU A 72 -24.20 10.81 0.23
N VAL A 73 -25.25 11.11 0.99
CA VAL A 73 -26.29 12.09 0.63
C VAL A 73 -25.85 13.53 0.92
N TYR A 74 -25.02 13.73 1.94
CA TYR A 74 -24.64 15.05 2.44
C TYR A 74 -23.25 15.45 1.93
N ASP A 75 -23.03 16.76 1.76
CA ASP A 75 -21.77 17.29 1.23
C ASP A 75 -20.75 17.59 2.34
N THR A 76 -21.17 17.68 3.60
CA THR A 76 -20.27 17.91 4.73
C THR A 76 -20.73 17.21 6.00
N ALA A 77 -19.79 16.90 6.91
CA ALA A 77 -20.13 16.27 8.20
C ALA A 77 -21.02 17.16 9.09
N LYS A 78 -21.04 18.48 8.85
CA LYS A 78 -21.86 19.45 9.61
C LYS A 78 -23.34 19.39 9.25
N GLU A 79 -23.66 18.87 8.08
CA GLU A 79 -25.03 18.73 7.58
C GLU A 79 -25.69 17.42 8.00
N LEU A 80 -24.90 16.50 8.58
CA LEU A 80 -25.39 15.21 9.02
C LEU A 80 -26.42 15.38 10.16
N PRO A 81 -27.56 14.67 10.09
CA PRO A 81 -28.43 14.47 11.23
C PRO A 81 -27.67 13.88 12.43
N PRO A 82 -28.12 14.12 13.67
CA PRO A 82 -27.42 13.64 14.87
C PRO A 82 -27.07 12.14 14.83
N ASP A 83 -28.00 11.28 14.40
CA ASP A 83 -27.80 9.84 14.33
C ASP A 83 -26.73 9.44 13.28
N ASP A 84 -26.74 10.09 12.10
CA ASP A 84 -25.76 9.82 11.05
C ASP A 84 -24.38 10.39 11.42
N TYR A 85 -24.34 11.51 12.16
CA TYR A 85 -23.10 12.08 12.68
C TYR A 85 -22.47 11.20 13.78
N GLU A 86 -23.29 10.63 14.68
CA GLU A 86 -22.82 9.65 15.65
C GLU A 86 -22.26 8.41 14.93
N PHE A 87 -22.96 7.92 13.91
CA PHE A 87 -22.48 6.81 13.09
C PHE A 87 -21.13 7.13 12.42
N TYR A 88 -21.01 8.30 11.80
CA TYR A 88 -19.78 8.78 11.16
C TYR A 88 -18.61 8.79 12.14
N GLN A 89 -18.77 9.40 13.32
CA GLN A 89 -17.72 9.42 14.34
C GLN A 89 -17.33 8.02 14.82
N LYS A 90 -18.34 7.18 15.11
CA LYS A 90 -18.10 5.82 15.59
C LYS A 90 -17.35 4.98 14.57
N MET A 91 -17.66 5.15 13.29
CA MET A 91 -16.99 4.40 12.24
C MET A 91 -15.55 4.89 12.02
N ASN A 92 -15.30 6.21 11.96
CA ASN A 92 -13.93 6.73 11.90
C ASN A 92 -13.09 6.27 13.09
N HIS A 93 -13.67 6.27 14.30
CA HIS A 93 -12.98 5.73 15.47
C HIS A 93 -12.69 4.22 15.33
N SER A 94 -13.62 3.44 14.79
CA SER A 94 -13.39 2.01 14.52
C SER A 94 -12.27 1.78 13.50
N LEU A 95 -12.19 2.61 12.45
CA LEU A 95 -11.09 2.55 11.49
C LEU A 95 -9.76 2.95 12.13
N SER A 96 -9.76 3.97 13.00
CA SER A 96 -8.59 4.39 13.77
C SER A 96 -8.03 3.28 14.67
N LEU A 97 -8.91 2.58 15.40
CA LEU A 97 -8.51 1.42 16.19
C LEU A 97 -7.94 0.31 15.31
N THR A 98 -8.58 0.04 14.16
CA THR A 98 -8.09 -0.96 13.21
C THR A 98 -6.71 -0.57 12.68
N MET A 99 -6.48 0.71 12.37
CA MET A 99 -5.21 1.24 11.91
C MET A 99 -4.11 1.08 12.97
N ALA A 100 -4.42 1.37 14.23
CA ALA A 100 -3.49 1.19 15.34
C ALA A 100 -3.09 -0.29 15.55
N GLU A 101 -4.06 -1.20 15.55
CA GLU A 101 -3.84 -2.64 15.74
C GLU A 101 -3.13 -3.30 14.54
N THR A 102 -3.40 -2.79 13.34
CA THR A 102 -2.81 -3.33 12.10
C THR A 102 -1.55 -2.57 11.69
N HIS A 103 -1.16 -1.50 12.35
CA HIS A 103 -0.04 -0.65 11.92
C HIS A 103 -0.13 -0.27 10.43
N ALA A 104 -1.35 -0.09 9.92
CA ALA A 104 -1.56 0.46 8.58
C ALA A 104 -1.23 1.95 8.63
N ASP A 105 -0.68 2.49 7.55
CA ASP A 105 -0.41 3.93 7.47
C ASP A 105 -1.71 4.72 7.36
N TYR A 106 -2.67 4.22 6.56
CA TYR A 106 -3.97 4.82 6.34
C TYR A 106 -5.05 3.76 6.14
N ILE A 107 -6.26 4.08 6.60
CA ILE A 107 -7.48 3.31 6.34
C ILE A 107 -8.61 4.30 6.08
N TYR A 108 -9.11 4.32 4.86
CA TYR A 108 -10.18 5.23 4.45
C TYR A 108 -11.18 4.53 3.52
N THR A 109 -12.33 5.18 3.33
CA THR A 109 -13.28 4.83 2.29
C THR A 109 -13.53 6.04 1.41
N GLU A 110 -13.78 5.77 0.13
CA GLU A 110 -13.93 6.79 -0.88
C GLU A 110 -15.18 6.55 -1.72
N GLN A 111 -15.68 7.64 -2.30
CA GLN A 111 -16.69 7.64 -3.33
C GLN A 111 -16.05 8.09 -4.64
N TRP A 112 -16.21 7.26 -5.68
CA TRP A 112 -15.90 7.65 -7.04
C TRP A 112 -16.87 8.74 -7.52
N ILE A 113 -16.33 9.90 -7.91
CA ILE A 113 -17.09 11.02 -8.49
C ILE A 113 -17.02 11.00 -10.01
N ASP A 114 -15.81 11.00 -10.57
CA ASP A 114 -15.54 10.97 -12.01
C ASP A 114 -14.15 10.39 -12.33
N GLU A 115 -13.75 10.37 -13.61
CA GLU A 115 -12.50 9.74 -14.09
C GLU A 115 -11.20 10.21 -13.43
N ALA A 116 -11.23 11.37 -12.75
CA ALA A 116 -10.06 11.96 -12.12
C ALA A 116 -10.27 12.32 -10.64
N THR A 117 -11.48 12.13 -10.10
CA THR A 117 -11.85 12.69 -8.79
C THR A 117 -12.50 11.64 -7.90
N ILE A 118 -12.03 11.61 -6.65
CA ILE A 118 -12.65 10.88 -5.55
C ILE A 118 -13.15 11.85 -4.49
N ALA A 119 -13.98 11.36 -3.58
CA ALA A 119 -14.33 12.06 -2.35
C ALA A 119 -14.24 11.11 -1.16
N TYR A 120 -13.56 11.52 -0.09
CA TYR A 120 -13.45 10.72 1.12
C TYR A 120 -14.80 10.62 1.84
N ILE A 121 -15.15 9.43 2.33
CA ILE A 121 -16.39 9.18 3.08
C ILE A 121 -16.09 8.86 4.54
N LEU A 122 -15.07 8.05 4.81
CA LEU A 122 -14.56 7.77 6.15
C LEU A 122 -13.04 7.83 6.12
N ASP A 123 -12.45 8.30 7.21
CA ASP A 123 -11.02 8.40 7.40
C ASP A 123 -10.68 7.99 8.85
N GLY A 124 -9.83 6.98 8.99
CA GLY A 124 -9.39 6.45 10.28
C GLY A 124 -8.33 7.29 11.00
N THR A 125 -7.84 8.37 10.39
CA THR A 125 -6.90 9.30 11.03
C THR A 125 -7.60 10.17 12.10
N ASP A 126 -6.81 10.90 12.89
CA ASP A 126 -7.33 11.78 13.95
C ASP A 126 -8.05 12.98 13.31
N PRO A 127 -9.36 13.21 13.57
CA PRO A 127 -10.10 14.36 13.04
C PRO A 127 -9.55 15.74 13.42
N ALA A 128 -8.66 15.81 14.43
CA ALA A 128 -7.96 17.04 14.80
C ALA A 128 -6.58 17.18 14.15
N GLY A 129 -6.09 16.15 13.46
CA GLY A 129 -4.80 16.12 12.78
C GLY A 129 -4.85 16.71 11.36
N ASP A 130 -3.68 17.09 10.86
CA ASP A 130 -3.53 17.69 9.53
C ASP A 130 -3.76 16.68 8.38
N ASP A 131 -3.60 15.38 8.67
CA ASP A 131 -3.73 14.30 7.68
C ASP A 131 -5.18 13.79 7.51
N PHE A 132 -6.14 14.39 8.21
CA PHE A 132 -7.54 13.96 8.19
C PHE A 132 -8.32 14.54 7.02
N SER A 133 -8.93 13.65 6.26
CA SER A 133 -9.84 13.99 5.18
C SER A 133 -11.28 14.01 5.67
N SER A 134 -11.90 15.18 5.59
CA SER A 134 -13.28 15.38 6.02
C SER A 134 -14.30 14.70 5.07
N LEU A 135 -15.52 14.50 5.55
CA LEU A 135 -16.61 13.95 4.72
C LEU A 135 -16.76 14.76 3.43
N LYS A 136 -16.66 14.06 2.30
CA LYS A 136 -16.71 14.55 0.90
C LYS A 136 -15.59 15.49 0.50
N GLU A 137 -14.51 15.54 1.27
CA GLU A 137 -13.27 16.18 0.83
C GLU A 137 -12.79 15.50 -0.45
N ARG A 138 -12.49 16.32 -1.45
CA ARG A 138 -12.15 15.84 -2.79
C ARG A 138 -10.65 15.74 -2.95
N ASP A 139 -10.22 14.68 -3.62
CA ASP A 139 -8.85 14.52 -4.05
C ASP A 139 -8.79 14.02 -5.50
N VAL A 140 -7.61 14.19 -6.09
CA VAL A 140 -7.28 13.69 -7.42
C VAL A 140 -6.97 12.21 -7.32
N MET A 141 -7.69 11.41 -8.11
CA MET A 141 -7.47 9.97 -8.18
C MET A 141 -6.09 9.66 -8.75
N ASP A 142 -5.26 8.94 -8.00
CA ASP A 142 -3.95 8.53 -8.51
C ASP A 142 -4.10 7.51 -9.66
N THR A 143 -3.06 7.43 -10.49
CA THR A 143 -2.97 6.46 -11.59
C THR A 143 -3.14 5.01 -11.14
N ILE A 144 -2.65 4.63 -9.96
CA ILE A 144 -2.80 3.27 -9.42
C ILE A 144 -4.26 3.02 -9.03
N GLU A 145 -4.87 3.93 -8.28
CA GLU A 145 -6.27 3.88 -7.85
C GLU A 145 -7.21 3.80 -9.06
N ARG A 146 -6.99 4.68 -10.04
CA ARG A 146 -7.76 4.69 -11.30
C ARG A 146 -7.69 3.35 -12.02
N ASN A 147 -6.50 2.76 -12.13
CA ASN A 147 -6.34 1.46 -12.77
C ASN A 147 -7.03 0.33 -11.98
N ALA A 148 -7.02 0.40 -10.64
CA ALA A 148 -7.72 -0.57 -9.80
C ALA A 148 -9.24 -0.52 -10.04
N PHE A 149 -9.83 0.67 -10.11
CA PHE A 149 -11.27 0.83 -10.41
C PHE A 149 -11.64 0.35 -11.82
N LEU A 150 -10.90 0.80 -12.84
CA LEU A 150 -11.22 0.46 -14.24
C LEU A 150 -11.06 -1.04 -14.52
N ASN A 151 -10.05 -1.70 -13.95
CA ASN A 151 -9.81 -3.13 -14.16
C ASN A 151 -10.79 -4.04 -13.40
N GLN A 152 -11.40 -3.58 -12.30
CA GLN A 152 -12.49 -4.32 -11.65
C GLN A 152 -13.78 -4.31 -12.50
N THR A 153 -13.97 -3.28 -13.32
CA THR A 153 -15.18 -3.12 -14.17
C THR A 153 -15.16 -4.05 -15.40
N THR A 154 -14.00 -4.53 -15.82
CA THR A 154 -13.84 -5.49 -16.95
C THR A 154 -13.96 -6.96 -16.54
N ALA A 155 -14.04 -7.26 -15.24
CA ALA A 155 -14.18 -8.61 -14.71
C ALA A 155 -15.63 -9.01 -14.38
N SER A 156 -16.62 -8.16 -14.70
CA SER A 156 -18.07 -8.40 -14.49
C SER A 156 -18.81 -8.62 -15.81
#